data_AF-A0A0E0ARI6-F1
#
_entry.id   AF-A0A0E0ARI6-F1
#
_cell.length_a   1.000
_cell.length_b   1.000
_cell.length_c   1.000
_cell.angle_alpha   90.00
_cell.angle_beta   90.00
_cell.angle_gamma   90.00
#
_symmetry.space_group_name_H-M   'P 1'
#
loop_
_entity.id
_entity.type
_entity.pdbx_description
1 polymer ?
#
loop_
_entity_poly.entity_id
_entity_poly.type
_entity_poly.pdbx_seq_one_letter_code
_entity_poly.pdbx_strand_id
1 'polypeptide(L)'
;MQGAYINRSSNPATLPAPIDSGVVTFEVEYAQWVEEQGRQTAELRAALQAAAAEGPELRAAVEAALAHYDRLFAAKREAARRDVFFVMSGVWRTGAERFFLWIAGFRPSEVIRVLAPQLEPMTERQAADVRGLQQKARHLEDALSQGMDKLKQTLADSLLAEAVVVSTSCDASPPPEEEPSSSAAGDGGCYMAQMGSAMGRLSNLVAFVDHADHLRQETLQNMYKILTLPQAARGLLALGDYCQRLRALSSLWAARPREPA
;
A
#
# COMPACT_ATOMS: atom_id res chain seq x y z
N MET A 1 10.56 22.44 35.09
CA MET A 1 11.80 23.20 34.85
C MET A 1 12.34 22.83 33.48
N GLN A 2 12.75 23.84 32.70
CA GLN A 2 13.25 23.77 31.33
C GLN A 2 14.43 22.81 31.10
N GLY A 3 14.56 22.35 29.85
CA GLY A 3 15.76 21.70 29.33
C GLY A 3 15.66 21.29 27.86
N ALA A 4 15.40 22.24 26.97
CA ALA A 4 15.50 22.06 25.52
C ALA A 4 16.98 22.06 25.10
N TYR A 5 17.43 21.04 24.36
CA TYR A 5 18.65 21.12 23.57
C TYR A 5 18.35 20.64 22.14
N ILE A 6 18.03 21.63 21.31
CA ILE A 6 18.06 21.55 19.85
C ILE A 6 19.52 21.76 19.46
N ASN A 7 20.16 20.76 18.85
CA ASN A 7 21.38 21.00 18.06
C ASN A 7 21.00 20.83 16.59
N ARG A 8 20.66 21.95 15.94
CA ARG A 8 20.33 22.02 14.51
C ARG A 8 21.51 22.70 13.83
N SER A 9 22.41 21.90 13.26
CA SER A 9 23.36 22.41 12.27
C SER A 9 22.55 22.91 11.06
N SER A 10 22.63 24.21 10.85
CA SER A 10 21.91 24.96 9.83
C SER A 10 22.55 24.74 8.45
N ASN A 11 21.93 23.91 7.61
CA ASN A 11 22.06 23.98 6.16
C ASN A 11 20.82 24.70 5.60
N PRO A 12 20.94 25.83 4.88
CA PRO A 12 19.80 26.58 4.36
C PRO A 12 19.47 26.11 2.94
N ALA A 13 18.97 24.89 2.76
CA ALA A 13 18.48 24.43 1.45
C ALA A 13 17.58 23.18 1.55
N THR A 14 16.61 23.17 2.45
CA THR A 14 15.39 22.35 2.31
C THR A 14 14.41 22.80 3.38
N LEU A 15 13.54 23.74 3.02
CA LEU A 15 12.27 23.83 3.74
C LEU A 15 11.63 22.44 3.67
N PRO A 16 11.10 21.87 4.77
CA PRO A 16 10.29 20.66 4.66
C PRO A 16 9.21 20.97 3.63
N ALA A 17 9.14 20.15 2.57
CA ALA A 17 8.15 20.32 1.52
C ALA A 17 6.77 20.50 2.19
N PRO A 18 5.90 21.41 1.70
CA PRO A 18 4.55 21.51 2.21
C PRO A 18 3.95 20.10 2.17
N ILE A 19 3.43 19.62 3.31
CA ILE A 19 2.77 18.31 3.34
C ILE A 19 1.68 18.36 2.27
N ASP A 20 1.79 17.51 1.26
CA ASP A 20 0.84 17.46 0.15
C ASP A 20 -0.57 17.30 0.74
N SER A 21 -1.46 18.23 0.42
CA SER A 21 -2.84 18.22 0.91
C SER A 21 -3.53 16.88 0.66
N GLY A 22 -3.16 16.14 -0.39
CA GLY A 22 -3.72 14.82 -0.66
C GLY A 22 -3.22 13.71 0.26
N VAL A 23 -1.99 13.81 0.76
CA VAL A 23 -1.45 12.88 1.76
C VAL A 23 -2.23 13.02 3.07
N VAL A 24 -2.47 14.26 3.52
CA VAL A 24 -3.26 14.55 4.72
C VAL A 24 -4.69 14.03 4.57
N THR A 25 -5.32 14.25 3.41
CA THR A 25 -6.68 13.74 3.15
C THR A 25 -6.73 12.22 3.31
N PHE A 26 -5.79 11.49 2.72
CA PHE A 26 -5.76 10.03 2.83
C PHE A 26 -5.52 9.55 4.26
N GLU A 27 -4.65 10.21 5.04
CA GLU A 27 -4.43 9.85 6.44
C GLU A 27 -5.71 9.98 7.27
N VAL A 28 -6.48 11.05 7.06
CA VAL A 28 -7.78 11.26 7.71
C VAL A 28 -8.80 10.21 7.26
N GLU A 29 -8.93 9.97 5.96
CA GLU A 29 -9.82 8.93 5.42
C GLU A 29 -9.46 7.54 5.94
N TYR A 30 -8.17 7.22 6.03
CA TYR A 30 -7.70 5.95 6.56
C TYR A 30 -7.97 5.81 8.06
N ALA A 31 -7.78 6.87 8.85
CA ALA A 31 -8.12 6.86 10.27
C ALA A 31 -9.61 6.58 10.49
N GLN A 32 -10.49 7.25 9.74
CA GLN A 32 -11.93 7.00 9.76
C GLN A 32 -12.28 5.58 9.30
N TRP A 33 -11.60 5.08 8.27
CA TRP A 33 -11.74 3.71 7.80
C TRP A 33 -11.42 2.70 8.91
N VAL A 34 -10.34 2.92 9.67
CA VAL A 34 -9.95 2.05 10.80
C VAL A 34 -11.02 2.03 11.90
N GLU A 35 -11.58 3.19 12.25
CA GLU A 35 -12.66 3.30 13.25
C GLU A 35 -13.92 2.57 12.80
N GLU A 36 -14.35 2.81 11.55
CA GLU A 36 -15.51 2.14 10.96
C GLU A 36 -15.29 0.62 10.85
N GLN A 37 -14.06 0.16 10.65
CA GLN A 37 -13.77 -1.29 10.60
C GLN A 37 -14.02 -1.93 11.96
N GLY A 38 -13.66 -1.24 13.05
CA GLY A 38 -13.97 -1.68 14.41
C GLY A 38 -15.48 -1.77 14.64
N ARG A 39 -16.24 -0.77 14.18
CA ARG A 39 -17.70 -0.75 14.26
C ARG A 39 -18.33 -1.92 13.48
N GLN A 40 -17.96 -2.12 12.22
CA GLN A 40 -18.47 -3.21 11.38
C GLN A 40 -18.07 -4.60 11.88
N THR A 41 -16.88 -4.74 12.47
CA THR A 41 -16.44 -5.98 13.11
C THR A 41 -17.35 -6.33 14.30
N ALA A 42 -17.78 -5.34 15.08
CA ALA A 42 -18.75 -5.54 16.16
C ALA A 42 -20.15 -5.91 15.62
N GLU A 43 -20.61 -5.26 14.54
CA GLU A 43 -21.89 -5.57 13.88
C GLU A 43 -21.92 -6.97 13.30
N LEU A 44 -20.88 -7.39 12.57
CA LEU A 44 -20.75 -8.75 12.04
C LEU A 44 -20.80 -9.79 13.16
N ARG A 45 -20.12 -9.52 14.28
CA ARG A 45 -20.14 -10.40 15.45
C ARG A 45 -21.54 -10.51 16.06
N ALA A 46 -22.23 -9.39 16.23
CA ALA A 46 -23.60 -9.37 16.76
C ALA A 46 -24.58 -10.10 15.82
N ALA A 47 -24.50 -9.83 14.52
CA ALA A 47 -25.34 -10.48 13.51
C ALA A 47 -25.10 -12.00 13.42
N LEU A 48 -23.86 -12.46 13.59
CA LEU A 48 -23.53 -13.89 13.66
C LEU A 48 -24.04 -14.57 14.93
N GLN A 49 -24.14 -13.84 16.04
CA GLN A 49 -24.66 -14.35 17.32
C GLN A 49 -26.19 -14.32 17.40
N ALA A 50 -26.84 -13.50 16.58
CA ALA A 50 -28.29 -13.47 16.48
C ALA A 50 -28.81 -14.82 15.96
N ALA A 51 -29.97 -15.26 16.48
CA ALA A 51 -30.55 -16.58 16.19
C ALA A 51 -30.88 -16.81 14.69
N ALA A 52 -30.85 -15.77 13.86
CA ALA A 52 -31.06 -15.84 12.42
C ALA A 52 -29.72 -15.76 11.67
N ALA A 53 -28.97 -16.88 11.65
CA ALA A 53 -27.67 -16.99 10.98
C ALA A 53 -27.69 -16.75 9.45
N GLU A 54 -28.84 -16.44 8.84
CA GLU A 54 -28.98 -16.05 7.43
C GLU A 54 -29.97 -14.88 7.21
N GLY A 55 -30.20 -14.08 8.26
CA GLY A 55 -31.12 -12.94 8.21
C GLY A 55 -30.68 -11.79 7.28
N PRO A 56 -31.60 -10.88 6.91
CA PRO A 56 -31.28 -9.71 6.09
C PRO A 56 -30.21 -8.80 6.72
N GLU A 57 -30.12 -8.78 8.05
CA GLU A 57 -29.11 -8.03 8.80
C GLU A 57 -27.69 -8.57 8.55
N LEU A 58 -27.50 -9.90 8.54
CA LEU A 58 -26.20 -10.50 8.25
C LEU A 58 -25.76 -10.23 6.81
N ARG A 59 -26.72 -10.29 5.87
CA ARG A 59 -26.46 -9.94 4.46
C ARG A 59 -26.04 -8.48 4.32
N ALA A 60 -26.77 -7.56 4.94
CA ALA A 60 -26.43 -6.14 4.94
C ALA A 60 -25.04 -5.88 5.56
N ALA A 61 -24.71 -6.55 6.67
CA ALA A 61 -23.40 -6.40 7.32
C ALA A 61 -22.25 -6.92 6.43
N VAL A 62 -22.44 -8.06 5.74
CA VAL A 62 -21.44 -8.60 4.80
C VAL A 62 -21.26 -7.69 3.59
N GLU A 63 -22.35 -7.21 2.99
CA GLU A 63 -22.31 -6.27 1.87
C GLU A 63 -21.65 -4.94 2.26
N ALA A 64 -21.97 -4.41 3.45
CA ALA A 64 -21.34 -3.21 3.99
C ALA A 64 -19.83 -3.41 4.21
N ALA A 65 -19.41 -4.56 4.73
CA ALA A 65 -18.00 -4.89 4.94
C ALA A 65 -17.23 -5.03 3.61
N LEU A 66 -17.81 -5.64 2.58
CA LEU A 66 -17.21 -5.71 1.24
C LEU A 66 -17.04 -4.30 0.64
N ALA A 67 -18.11 -3.50 0.65
CA ALA A 67 -18.08 -2.12 0.17
C ALA A 67 -17.07 -1.25 0.96
N HIS A 68 -16.82 -1.58 2.22
CA HIS A 68 -15.84 -0.89 3.04
C HIS A 68 -14.40 -1.13 2.54
N TYR A 69 -14.04 -2.35 2.13
CA TYR A 69 -12.74 -2.59 1.49
C TYR A 69 -12.62 -1.90 0.12
N ASP A 70 -13.71 -1.85 -0.66
CA ASP A 70 -13.73 -1.13 -1.94
C ASP A 70 -13.39 0.37 -1.76
N ARG A 71 -13.94 0.99 -0.71
CA ARG A 71 -13.64 2.39 -0.36
C ARG A 71 -12.16 2.60 -0.01
N LEU A 72 -11.53 1.67 0.71
CA LEU A 72 -10.09 1.75 1.00
C LEU A 72 -9.26 1.75 -0.27
N PHE A 73 -9.55 0.82 -1.18
CA PHE A 73 -8.78 0.68 -2.42
C PHE A 73 -8.98 1.90 -3.33
N ALA A 74 -10.18 2.49 -3.35
CA ALA A 74 -10.43 3.74 -4.06
C ALA A 74 -9.63 4.92 -3.46
N ALA A 75 -9.70 5.13 -2.14
CA ALA A 75 -8.93 6.18 -1.45
C ALA A 75 -7.43 6.01 -1.69
N LYS A 76 -6.93 4.77 -1.62
CA LYS A 76 -5.52 4.45 -1.82
C LYS A 76 -5.07 4.69 -3.27
N ARG A 77 -5.91 4.39 -4.26
CA ARG A 77 -5.65 4.72 -5.67
C ARG A 77 -5.47 6.23 -5.86
N GLU A 78 -6.34 7.04 -5.27
CA GLU A 78 -6.25 8.50 -5.36
C GLU A 78 -5.04 9.06 -4.62
N ALA A 79 -4.66 8.47 -3.48
CA ALA A 79 -3.44 8.81 -2.77
C ALA A 79 -2.19 8.44 -3.59
N ALA A 80 -2.16 7.26 -4.22
CA ALA A 80 -1.02 6.81 -5.02
C ALA A 80 -0.77 7.69 -6.25
N ARG A 81 -1.84 8.20 -6.88
CA ARG A 81 -1.74 9.15 -8.01
C ARG A 81 -1.10 10.48 -7.62
N ARG A 82 -1.16 10.85 -6.34
CA ARG A 82 -0.53 12.06 -5.81
C ARG A 82 0.89 11.79 -5.32
N ASP A 83 1.02 10.78 -4.44
CA ASP A 83 2.30 10.34 -3.92
C ASP A 83 2.31 8.80 -3.77
N VAL A 84 2.86 8.15 -4.79
CA VAL A 84 3.01 6.69 -4.81
C VAL A 84 4.02 6.21 -3.76
N PHE A 85 5.03 7.02 -3.43
CA PHE A 85 6.04 6.65 -2.44
C PHE A 85 5.46 6.66 -1.03
N PHE A 86 4.62 7.64 -0.70
CA PHE A 86 3.84 7.66 0.54
C PHE A 86 3.01 6.38 0.68
N VAL A 87 2.21 6.03 -0.34
CA VAL A 87 1.38 4.82 -0.32
C VAL A 87 2.22 3.54 -0.20
N MET A 88 3.29 3.42 -1.00
CA MET A 88 4.17 2.25 -1.02
C MET A 88 4.99 2.09 0.26
N SER A 89 5.41 3.20 0.89
CA SER A 89 6.14 3.15 2.15
C SER A 89 5.30 2.51 3.26
N GLY A 90 3.98 2.69 3.21
CA GLY A 90 3.08 2.19 4.24
C GLY A 90 3.12 3.01 5.54
N VAL A 91 3.68 4.23 5.55
CA VAL A 91 3.76 5.07 6.76
C VAL A 91 2.39 5.37 7.40
N TRP A 92 1.34 5.32 6.60
CA TRP A 92 -0.07 5.40 7.01
C TRP A 92 -0.57 4.19 7.82
N ARG A 93 0.25 3.15 7.99
CA ARG A 93 -0.05 1.92 8.76
C ARG A 93 0.80 1.83 10.02
N THR A 94 0.34 1.07 11.01
CA THR A 94 1.14 0.77 12.21
C THR A 94 2.35 -0.12 11.88
N GLY A 95 3.39 -0.09 12.70
CA GLY A 95 4.64 -0.83 12.43
C GLY A 95 4.45 -2.34 12.24
N ALA A 96 3.59 -2.95 13.04
CA ALA A 96 3.26 -4.37 12.92
C ALA A 96 2.49 -4.69 11.62
N GLU A 97 1.58 -3.81 11.17
CA GLU A 97 0.90 -3.98 9.89
C GLU A 97 1.86 -3.82 8.71
N ARG A 98 2.83 -2.89 8.82
CA ARG A 98 3.82 -2.63 7.76
C ARG A 98 4.71 -3.83 7.47
N PHE A 99 4.97 -4.68 8.46
CA PHE A 99 5.79 -5.88 8.31
C PHE A 99 5.24 -6.87 7.27
N PHE A 100 3.92 -6.85 7.04
CA PHE A 100 3.23 -7.75 6.11
C PHE A 100 2.82 -7.07 4.79
N LEU A 101 3.34 -5.87 4.50
CA LEU A 101 3.03 -5.17 3.26
C LEU A 101 3.73 -5.79 2.06
N TRP A 102 2.95 -6.03 1.02
CA TRP A 102 3.33 -6.44 -0.32
C TRP A 102 2.64 -5.50 -1.31
N ILE A 103 3.40 -4.69 -2.06
CA ILE A 103 2.86 -3.68 -3.00
C ILE A 103 1.71 -2.87 -2.33
N ALA A 104 2.09 -2.14 -1.29
CA ALA A 104 1.25 -1.22 -0.52
C ALA A 104 0.00 -1.84 0.17
N GLY A 105 -0.09 -3.17 0.32
CA GLY A 105 -1.19 -3.82 1.05
C GLY A 105 -0.87 -5.27 1.41
N PHE A 106 -1.84 -6.05 1.84
CA PHE A 106 -1.61 -7.48 2.16
C PHE A 106 -1.48 -8.35 0.89
N ARG A 107 -0.90 -9.54 1.01
CA ARG A 107 -1.00 -10.59 -0.03
C ARG A 107 -2.33 -11.35 0.10
N PRO A 108 -3.22 -11.34 -0.91
CA PRO A 108 -4.48 -12.07 -0.85
C PRO A 108 -4.33 -13.57 -0.55
N SER A 109 -3.30 -14.23 -1.10
CA SER A 109 -3.04 -15.66 -0.89
C SER A 109 -2.69 -16.00 0.57
N GLU A 110 -1.99 -15.09 1.25
CA GLU A 110 -1.65 -15.20 2.68
C GLU A 110 -2.88 -14.95 3.55
N VAL A 111 -3.71 -13.97 3.18
CA VAL A 111 -4.99 -13.72 3.86
C VAL A 111 -5.90 -14.95 3.75
N ILE A 112 -6.06 -15.54 2.56
CA ILE A 112 -6.83 -16.78 2.40
C ILE A 112 -6.26 -17.88 3.30
N ARG A 113 -4.94 -18.02 3.40
CA ARG A 113 -4.30 -19.03 4.26
C ARG A 113 -4.68 -18.86 5.74
N VAL A 114 -4.62 -17.62 6.23
CA VAL A 114 -4.94 -17.30 7.63
C VAL A 114 -6.43 -17.47 7.92
N LEU A 115 -7.28 -17.13 6.95
CA LEU A 115 -8.74 -17.18 7.11
C LEU A 115 -9.33 -18.58 6.93
N ALA A 116 -8.73 -19.45 6.12
CA ALA A 116 -9.30 -20.77 5.78
C ALA A 116 -9.79 -21.58 7.00
N PRO A 117 -9.07 -21.68 8.12
CA PRO A 117 -9.54 -22.39 9.30
C PRO A 117 -10.82 -21.80 9.95
N GLN A 118 -11.10 -20.52 9.73
CA GLN A 118 -12.25 -19.80 10.29
C GLN A 118 -13.54 -19.99 9.46
N LEU A 119 -13.42 -20.58 8.26
CA LEU A 119 -14.53 -20.78 7.33
C LEU A 119 -15.25 -22.12 7.54
N GLU A 120 -14.71 -23.01 8.36
CA GLU A 120 -15.29 -24.32 8.61
C GLU A 120 -16.68 -24.24 9.28
N PRO A 121 -17.60 -25.19 9.01
CA PRO A 121 -17.45 -26.30 8.07
C PRO A 121 -17.58 -25.84 6.60
N MET A 122 -16.71 -26.33 5.73
CA MET A 122 -16.80 -26.15 4.27
C MET A 122 -17.11 -27.47 3.56
N THR A 123 -17.84 -27.41 2.45
CA THR A 123 -17.96 -28.59 1.57
C THR A 123 -16.63 -28.88 0.87
N GLU A 124 -16.39 -30.13 0.45
CA GLU A 124 -15.18 -30.48 -0.29
C GLU A 124 -14.98 -29.64 -1.55
N ARG A 125 -16.08 -29.31 -2.24
CA ARG A 125 -16.08 -28.43 -3.41
C ARG A 125 -15.65 -27.01 -3.03
N GLN A 126 -16.26 -26.41 -2.01
CA GLN A 126 -15.85 -25.08 -1.56
C GLN A 126 -14.39 -25.05 -1.13
N ALA A 127 -13.91 -26.09 -0.44
CA ALA A 127 -12.52 -26.18 -0.01
C ALA A 127 -11.57 -26.28 -1.21
N ALA A 128 -11.93 -27.04 -2.25
CA ALA A 128 -11.18 -27.10 -3.51
C ALA A 128 -11.17 -25.75 -4.24
N ASP A 129 -12.32 -25.08 -4.32
CA ASP A 129 -12.46 -23.78 -4.97
C ASP A 129 -11.66 -22.69 -4.24
N VAL A 130 -11.66 -22.67 -2.90
CA VAL A 130 -10.84 -21.74 -2.10
C VAL A 130 -9.34 -22.01 -2.28
N ARG A 131 -8.91 -23.28 -2.32
CA ARG A 131 -7.51 -23.62 -2.65
C ARG A 131 -7.13 -23.17 -4.05
N GLY A 132 -8.01 -23.37 -5.04
CA GLY A 132 -7.81 -22.89 -6.41
C GLY A 132 -7.69 -21.37 -6.48
N LEU A 133 -8.55 -20.64 -5.77
CA LEU A 133 -8.49 -19.19 -5.67
C LEU A 133 -7.18 -18.71 -5.03
N GLN A 134 -6.73 -19.38 -3.96
CA GLN A 134 -5.47 -19.07 -3.30
C GLN A 134 -4.27 -19.25 -4.26
N GLN A 135 -4.24 -20.35 -5.02
CA GLN A 135 -3.19 -20.62 -6.01
C GLN A 135 -3.21 -19.60 -7.14
N LYS A 136 -4.40 -19.24 -7.67
CA LYS A 136 -4.56 -18.18 -8.68
C LYS A 136 -4.03 -16.85 -8.15
N ALA A 137 -4.44 -16.44 -6.95
CA ALA A 137 -3.97 -15.21 -6.32
C ALA A 137 -2.45 -15.22 -6.18
N ARG A 138 -1.87 -16.33 -5.70
CA ARG A 138 -0.41 -16.45 -5.53
C ARG A 138 0.35 -16.31 -6.85
N HIS A 139 -0.13 -16.94 -7.92
CA HIS A 139 0.51 -16.82 -9.24
C HIS A 139 0.52 -15.37 -9.74
N LEU A 140 -0.60 -14.65 -9.59
CA LEU A 140 -0.69 -13.23 -9.96
C LEU A 140 0.16 -12.34 -9.06
N GLU A 141 0.24 -12.64 -7.75
CA GLU A 141 1.15 -11.96 -6.83
C GLU A 141 2.61 -12.10 -7.25
N ASP A 142 3.04 -13.31 -7.63
CA ASP A 142 4.41 -13.57 -8.03
C ASP A 142 4.74 -12.87 -9.36
N ALA A 143 3.80 -12.84 -10.32
CA ALA A 143 3.95 -12.07 -11.56
C ALA A 143 4.07 -10.55 -11.31
N LEU A 144 3.23 -9.99 -10.44
CA LEU A 144 3.30 -8.56 -10.06
C LEU A 144 4.61 -8.23 -9.31
N SER A 145 5.08 -9.14 -8.45
CA SER A 145 6.35 -8.96 -7.72
C SER A 145 7.53 -8.92 -8.69
N GLN A 146 7.59 -9.87 -9.64
CA GLN A 146 8.63 -9.89 -10.66
C GLN A 146 8.61 -8.64 -11.55
N GLY A 147 7.42 -8.17 -11.93
CA GLY A 147 7.27 -6.92 -12.69
C GLY A 147 7.77 -5.70 -11.92
N MET A 148 7.45 -5.62 -10.63
CA MET A 148 7.92 -4.55 -9.74
C MET A 148 9.44 -4.58 -9.57
N ASP A 149 10.04 -5.75 -9.39
CA ASP A 149 11.49 -5.88 -9.22
C ASP A 149 12.24 -5.49 -10.49
N LYS A 150 11.73 -5.87 -11.67
CA LYS A 150 12.26 -5.40 -12.96
C LYS A 150 12.17 -3.88 -13.08
N LEU A 151 11.03 -3.28 -12.72
CA LEU A 151 10.85 -1.83 -12.75
C LEU A 151 11.86 -1.12 -11.84
N LYS A 152 12.07 -1.63 -10.62
CA LYS A 152 13.07 -1.10 -9.68
C LYS A 152 14.50 -1.24 -10.20
N GLN A 153 14.82 -2.36 -10.84
CA GLN A 153 16.14 -2.57 -11.44
C GLN A 153 16.38 -1.59 -12.60
N THR A 154 15.41 -1.46 -13.52
CA THR A 154 15.49 -0.48 -14.61
C THR A 154 15.60 0.96 -14.09
N LEU A 155 14.93 1.28 -12.99
CA LEU A 155 15.08 2.54 -12.25
C LEU A 155 16.52 2.76 -11.78
N ALA A 156 17.10 1.79 -11.06
CA ALA A 156 18.47 1.88 -10.57
C ALA A 156 19.49 2.01 -11.72
N ASP A 157 19.37 1.19 -12.77
CA ASP A 157 20.29 1.19 -13.91
C ASP A 157 20.28 2.53 -14.65
N SER A 158 19.12 3.18 -14.75
CA SER A 158 19.03 4.50 -15.39
C SER A 158 19.65 5.61 -14.56
N LEU A 159 19.44 5.60 -13.24
CA LEU A 159 20.09 6.57 -12.35
C LEU A 159 21.62 6.41 -12.37
N LEU A 160 22.12 5.18 -12.45
CA LEU A 160 23.55 4.90 -12.60
C LEU A 160 24.09 5.38 -13.95
N ALA A 161 23.38 5.12 -15.05
CA ALA A 161 23.78 5.61 -16.37
C ALA A 161 23.81 7.14 -16.43
N GLU A 162 22.86 7.83 -15.80
CA GLU A 162 22.81 9.29 -15.69
C GLU A 162 24.00 9.85 -14.89
N ALA A 163 24.38 9.21 -13.78
CA ALA A 163 25.54 9.64 -12.97
C ALA A 163 26.86 9.58 -13.76
N VAL A 164 27.01 8.60 -14.66
CA VAL A 164 28.18 8.48 -15.53
C VAL A 164 28.23 9.60 -16.57
N VAL A 165 27.09 9.95 -17.19
CA VAL A 165 27.02 11.02 -18.19
C VAL A 165 27.36 12.39 -17.59
N VAL A 166 26.86 12.69 -16.40
CA VAL A 166 27.19 13.93 -15.66
C VAL A 166 28.67 13.96 -15.26
N SER A 167 29.28 12.83 -14.95
CA SER A 167 30.71 12.77 -14.63
C SER A 167 31.59 13.03 -15.86
N THR A 168 31.15 12.62 -17.05
CA THR A 168 31.89 12.85 -18.31
C THR A 168 31.75 14.26 -18.88
N SER A 169 30.74 15.05 -18.48
CA SER A 169 30.60 16.44 -18.92
C SER A 169 31.42 17.44 -18.09
N CYS A 170 31.93 17.03 -16.92
CA CYS A 170 32.73 17.87 -16.03
C CYS A 170 34.25 17.86 -16.34
N ASP A 171 34.72 16.97 -17.23
CA ASP A 171 36.15 16.81 -17.58
C ASP A 171 36.53 17.48 -18.92
N ALA A 172 35.67 18.34 -19.47
CA ALA A 172 36.03 19.15 -20.63
C ALA A 172 37.03 20.25 -20.23
N SER A 173 38.32 19.98 -20.44
CA SER A 173 39.38 21.01 -20.47
C SER A 173 38.98 22.20 -21.36
N PRO A 174 39.39 23.45 -21.02
CA PRO A 174 38.93 24.63 -21.73
C PRO A 174 39.41 24.60 -23.19
N PRO A 175 38.55 24.86 -24.19
CA PRO A 175 38.98 25.03 -25.57
C PRO A 175 39.63 26.42 -25.74
N PRO A 176 40.56 26.59 -26.71
CA PRO A 176 41.13 27.89 -27.00
C PRO A 176 40.07 28.81 -27.62
N GLU A 177 40.13 30.08 -27.21
CA GLU A 177 39.28 31.21 -27.57
C GLU A 177 39.01 31.31 -29.07
N GLU A 178 37.74 31.29 -29.53
CA GLU A 178 37.20 32.10 -30.66
C GLU A 178 35.64 32.21 -30.59
N GLU A 179 35.18 33.42 -30.26
CA GLU A 179 33.94 34.18 -30.61
C GLU A 179 32.49 33.62 -30.48
N PRO A 180 31.50 34.49 -30.17
CA PRO A 180 30.21 34.11 -29.60
C PRO A 180 29.14 33.89 -30.68
N SER A 181 28.54 32.70 -30.71
CA SER A 181 27.27 32.50 -31.40
C SER A 181 26.27 31.79 -30.49
N SER A 182 25.12 32.46 -30.37
CA SER A 182 23.99 32.15 -29.51
C SER A 182 23.46 30.72 -29.71
N SER A 183 23.65 29.87 -28.71
CA SER A 183 22.74 28.75 -28.48
C SER A 183 22.65 28.44 -26.99
N ALA A 184 21.84 29.24 -26.28
CA ALA A 184 21.38 28.94 -24.93
C ALA A 184 20.35 27.78 -24.95
N ALA A 185 20.72 26.64 -25.55
CA ALA A 185 19.87 25.46 -25.74
C ALA A 185 20.60 24.15 -25.34
N GLY A 186 21.67 24.25 -24.55
CA GLY A 186 22.54 23.11 -24.21
C GLY A 186 22.16 22.28 -22.99
N ASP A 187 21.19 22.72 -22.17
CA ASP A 187 20.92 22.07 -20.86
C ASP A 187 19.43 21.76 -20.62
N GLY A 188 18.53 22.62 -21.09
CA GLY A 188 17.07 22.44 -20.90
C GLY A 188 16.46 21.22 -21.62
N GLY A 189 17.10 20.72 -22.69
CA GLY A 189 16.62 19.54 -23.43
C GLY A 189 16.86 18.21 -22.71
N CYS A 190 17.96 18.11 -21.95
CA CYS A 190 18.32 16.91 -21.19
C CYS A 190 17.38 16.72 -19.98
N TYR A 191 17.12 17.81 -19.25
CA TYR A 191 16.20 17.80 -18.11
C TYR A 191 14.77 17.38 -18.48
N MET A 192 14.23 17.91 -19.59
CA MET A 192 12.86 17.56 -20.01
C MET A 192 12.73 16.08 -20.41
N ALA A 193 13.75 15.50 -21.03
CA ALA A 193 13.79 14.07 -21.34
C ALA A 193 13.89 13.21 -20.06
N GLN A 194 14.72 13.65 -19.10
CA GLN A 194 14.87 13.00 -17.79
C GLN A 194 13.56 13.05 -16.99
N MET A 195 12.92 14.22 -16.91
CA MET A 195 11.62 14.40 -16.26
C MET A 195 10.55 13.52 -16.92
N GLY A 196 10.51 13.46 -18.24
CA GLY A 196 9.60 12.57 -18.97
C GLY A 196 9.81 11.09 -18.63
N SER A 197 11.06 10.63 -18.54
CA SER A 197 11.39 9.26 -18.13
C SER A 197 11.00 8.99 -16.67
N ALA A 198 11.31 9.90 -15.75
CA ALA A 198 10.98 9.79 -14.34
C ALA A 198 9.46 9.73 -14.12
N MET A 199 8.70 10.62 -14.78
CA MET A 199 7.24 10.64 -14.72
C MET A 199 6.62 9.36 -15.28
N GLY A 200 7.15 8.82 -16.38
CA GLY A 200 6.72 7.53 -16.92
C GLY A 200 6.91 6.38 -15.90
N ARG A 201 8.00 6.40 -15.13
CA ARG A 201 8.27 5.38 -14.11
C ARG A 201 7.39 5.53 -12.87
N LEU A 202 7.11 6.76 -12.43
CA LEU A 202 6.14 7.02 -11.37
C LEU A 202 4.76 6.51 -11.78
N SER A 203 4.35 6.75 -13.03
CA SER A 203 3.10 6.20 -13.57
C SER A 203 3.07 4.67 -13.53
N ASN A 204 4.20 4.00 -13.83
CA ASN A 204 4.30 2.55 -13.72
C ASN A 204 4.14 2.08 -12.27
N LEU A 205 4.76 2.76 -11.28
CA LEU A 205 4.58 2.42 -9.87
C LEU A 205 3.11 2.56 -9.43
N VAL A 206 2.43 3.63 -9.85
CA VAL A 206 1.00 3.82 -9.59
C VAL A 206 0.19 2.67 -10.16
N ALA A 207 0.47 2.26 -11.40
CA ALA A 207 -0.20 1.14 -12.05
C ALA A 207 0.01 -0.18 -11.28
N PHE A 208 1.21 -0.45 -10.75
CA PHE A 208 1.44 -1.65 -9.93
C PHE A 208 0.66 -1.63 -8.62
N VAL A 209 0.56 -0.48 -7.95
CA VAL A 209 -0.27 -0.33 -6.74
C VAL A 209 -1.73 -0.62 -7.08
N ASP A 210 -2.22 -0.08 -8.19
CA ASP A 210 -3.59 -0.29 -8.66
C ASP A 210 -3.87 -1.76 -9.02
N HIS A 211 -2.97 -2.41 -9.77
CA HIS A 211 -3.09 -3.83 -10.10
C HIS A 211 -3.09 -4.72 -8.85
N ALA A 212 -2.27 -4.39 -7.85
CA ALA A 212 -2.21 -5.15 -6.61
C ALA A 212 -3.51 -4.98 -5.78
N ASP A 213 -4.09 -3.77 -5.73
CA ASP A 213 -5.37 -3.55 -5.07
C ASP A 213 -6.54 -4.17 -5.83
N HIS A 214 -6.52 -4.14 -7.16
CA HIS A 214 -7.48 -4.87 -7.99
C HIS A 214 -7.45 -6.37 -7.70
N LEU A 215 -6.26 -6.97 -7.59
CA LEU A 215 -6.12 -8.37 -7.23
C LEU A 215 -6.71 -8.68 -5.84
N ARG A 216 -6.51 -7.80 -4.85
CA ARG A 216 -7.13 -7.93 -3.51
C ARG A 216 -8.65 -7.91 -3.61
N GLN A 217 -9.18 -6.94 -4.33
CA GLN A 217 -10.62 -6.76 -4.52
C GLN A 217 -11.25 -7.97 -5.22
N GLU A 218 -10.68 -8.39 -6.36
CA GLU A 218 -11.18 -9.54 -7.13
C GLU A 218 -11.12 -10.83 -6.30
N THR A 219 -10.04 -11.02 -5.53
CA THR A 219 -9.88 -12.19 -4.66
C THR A 219 -10.93 -12.21 -3.56
N LEU A 220 -11.18 -11.07 -2.89
CA LEU A 220 -12.20 -10.97 -1.84
C LEU A 220 -13.60 -11.24 -2.39
N GLN A 221 -13.93 -10.68 -3.56
CA GLN A 221 -15.21 -10.90 -4.22
C GLN A 221 -15.40 -12.35 -4.68
N ASN A 222 -14.37 -12.97 -5.25
CA ASN A 222 -14.43 -14.37 -5.67
C ASN A 222 -14.52 -15.32 -4.47
N MET A 223 -13.86 -15.00 -3.36
CA MET A 223 -13.99 -15.75 -2.12
C MET A 223 -15.43 -15.68 -1.60
N TYR A 224 -16.04 -14.48 -1.59
CA TYR A 224 -17.46 -14.33 -1.23
C TYR A 224 -18.41 -15.17 -2.10
N LYS A 225 -18.16 -15.28 -3.42
CA LYS A 225 -18.97 -16.10 -4.33
C LYS A 225 -18.87 -17.61 -4.07
N ILE A 226 -17.79 -18.08 -3.47
CA ILE A 226 -17.58 -19.50 -3.12
C ILE A 226 -18.27 -19.84 -1.79
N LEU A 227 -18.32 -18.88 -0.86
CA LEU A 227 -18.77 -19.08 0.51
C LEU A 227 -20.27 -18.88 0.67
N THR A 228 -20.85 -19.54 1.68
CA THR A 228 -22.19 -19.19 2.16
C THR A 228 -22.13 -17.88 2.95
N LEU A 229 -23.28 -17.23 3.13
CA LEU A 229 -23.36 -15.96 3.85
C LEU A 229 -22.75 -16.04 5.28
N PRO A 230 -23.04 -17.07 6.11
CA PRO A 230 -22.39 -17.23 7.41
C PRO A 230 -20.87 -17.42 7.33
N GLN A 231 -20.38 -18.18 6.35
CA GLN A 231 -18.95 -18.40 6.15
C GLN A 231 -18.26 -17.10 5.74
N ALA A 232 -18.86 -16.33 4.83
CA ALA A 232 -18.36 -15.02 4.42
C ALA A 232 -18.30 -14.04 5.60
N ALA A 233 -19.36 -13.98 6.42
CA ALA A 233 -19.38 -13.16 7.62
C ALA A 233 -18.28 -13.55 8.61
N ARG A 234 -18.07 -14.86 8.85
CA ARG A 234 -16.96 -15.36 9.68
C ARG A 234 -15.60 -15.01 9.11
N GLY A 235 -15.42 -15.11 7.80
CA GLY A 235 -14.19 -14.73 7.11
C GLY A 235 -13.87 -13.24 7.25
N LEU A 236 -14.86 -12.37 7.03
CA LEU A 236 -14.72 -10.91 7.18
C LEU A 236 -14.48 -10.50 8.63
N LEU A 237 -15.19 -11.12 9.58
CA LEU A 237 -14.97 -10.93 11.02
C LEU A 237 -13.54 -11.32 11.41
N ALA A 238 -13.07 -12.48 10.96
CA ALA A 238 -11.71 -12.94 11.23
C ALA A 238 -10.64 -12.04 10.60
N LEU A 239 -10.90 -11.48 9.41
CA LEU A 239 -10.01 -10.50 8.77
C LEU A 239 -9.93 -9.19 9.56
N GLY A 240 -11.07 -8.65 10.00
CA GLY A 240 -11.14 -7.47 10.85
C GLY A 240 -10.39 -7.67 12.16
N ASP A 241 -10.65 -8.78 12.85
CA ASP A 241 -9.97 -9.17 14.09
C ASP A 241 -8.45 -9.33 13.89
N TYR A 242 -8.01 -9.91 12.78
CA TYR A 242 -6.59 -10.04 12.45
C TYR A 242 -5.91 -8.67 12.31
N CYS A 243 -6.51 -7.75 11.54
CA CYS A 243 -5.99 -6.40 11.41
C CYS A 243 -5.98 -5.64 12.75
N GLN A 244 -7.03 -5.78 13.55
CA GLN A 244 -7.10 -5.16 14.88
C GLN A 244 -6.00 -5.68 15.81
N ARG A 245 -5.73 -7.00 15.81
CA ARG A 245 -4.64 -7.59 16.60
C ARG A 245 -3.28 -7.05 16.19
N LEU A 246 -3.01 -6.90 14.89
CA LEU A 246 -1.75 -6.29 14.42
C LEU A 246 -1.58 -4.85 14.95
N ARG A 247 -2.63 -4.03 14.88
CA ARG A 247 -2.59 -2.66 15.42
C ARG A 247 -2.36 -2.66 16.94
N ALA A 248 -3.08 -3.51 17.68
CA ALA A 248 -2.92 -3.63 19.12
C ALA A 248 -1.49 -4.03 19.50
N LEU A 249 -0.87 -4.98 18.77
CA LEU A 249 0.53 -5.35 18.96
C LEU A 249 1.48 -4.17 18.77
N SER A 250 1.24 -3.33 17.75
CA SER A 250 2.05 -2.13 17.53
C SER A 250 1.91 -1.13 18.68
N SER A 251 0.70 -0.93 19.20
CA SER A 251 0.45 -0.03 20.34
C SER A 251 1.13 -0.54 21.62
N LEU A 252 1.05 -1.84 21.89
CA LEU A 252 1.72 -2.47 23.03
C LEU A 252 3.24 -2.34 22.94
N TRP A 253 3.81 -2.51 21.74
CA TRP A 253 5.24 -2.34 21.54
C TRP A 253 5.68 -0.89 21.76
N ALA A 254 4.89 0.08 21.28
CA ALA A 254 5.17 1.50 21.48
C ALA A 254 5.08 1.94 22.95
N ALA A 255 4.18 1.32 23.73
CA ALA A 255 3.98 1.60 25.15
C ALA A 255 4.99 0.88 26.08
N ARG A 256 5.92 0.09 25.54
CA ARG A 256 6.92 -0.64 26.34
C ARG A 256 7.77 0.35 27.16
N PRO A 257 7.90 0.18 28.49
CA PRO A 257 8.84 0.96 29.30
C PRO A 257 10.27 0.79 28.79
N ARG A 258 10.99 1.89 28.59
CA ARG A 258 12.42 1.85 28.28
C ARG A 258 13.19 1.98 29.59
N GLU A 259 14.06 1.01 29.90
CA GLU A 259 14.96 1.13 31.04
C GLU A 259 15.91 2.33 30.82
N PRO A 260 16.17 3.16 31.85
CA PRO A 260 17.16 4.22 31.74
C PRO A 260 18.54 3.59 31.54
N ALA A 261 19.27 4.11 30.54
CA ALA A 261 20.64 3.69 30.20
C ALA A 261 21.65 4.04 31.28
#